data_AF-X1K3W6-F1
#
_entry.id   AF-X1K3W6-F1
#
_cell.length_a   1.000
_cell.length_b   1.000
_cell.length_c   1.000
_cell.angle_alpha   90.00
_cell.angle_beta   90.00
_cell.angle_gamma   90.00
#
_symmetry.space_group_name_H-M   'P 1'
#
loop_
_entity.id
_entity.type
_entity.pdbx_description
1 polymer ?
#
loop_
_entity_poly.entity_id
_entity_poly.type
_entity_poly.pdbx_seq_one_letter_code
_entity_poly.pdbx_strand_id
1 'polypeptide(L)' 'MKSEKEFTLFDQIVGQERALNYLKEIVIRRSFSHAYIFYGPIGSGKKLAALSFIAVLNCPKKGCGICDSCKQIMN' A
#
# COMPACT_ATOMS: atom_id res chain seq x y z
N MET A 1 23.20 6.01 -5.62
CA MET A 1 22.10 6.74 -4.96
C MET A 1 20.89 5.81 -4.88
N LYS A 2 20.72 5.06 -3.78
CA LYS A 2 19.57 4.15 -3.61
C LYS A 2 18.43 4.93 -2.97
N SER A 3 17.29 4.91 -3.66
CA SER A 3 16.04 5.61 -3.35
C SER A 3 15.67 5.59 -1.87
N GLU A 4 15.40 6.75 -1.31
CA GLU A 4 14.58 6.89 -0.11
C GLU A 4 13.29 6.07 -0.32
N LYS A 5 12.95 5.21 0.64
CA LYS A 5 11.86 4.24 0.55
C LYS A 5 10.55 4.91 0.09
N GLU A 6 10.17 4.69 -1.17
CA GLU A 6 9.06 5.41 -1.81
C GLU A 6 7.69 5.04 -1.23
N PHE A 7 7.55 3.90 -0.54
CA PHE A 7 6.30 3.40 0.03
C PHE A 7 6.49 2.67 1.37
N THR A 8 6.57 3.39 2.48
CA THR A 8 6.97 2.84 3.79
C THR A 8 6.03 1.75 4.32
N LEU A 9 4.71 1.90 4.15
CA LEU A 9 3.73 0.90 4.59
C LEU A 9 3.68 -0.39 3.75
N PHE A 10 4.25 -0.39 2.54
CA PHE A 10 4.37 -1.62 1.75
C PHE A 10 5.53 -2.50 2.20
N ASP A 11 6.54 -1.94 2.85
CA ASP A 11 7.68 -2.71 3.36
C ASP A 11 7.29 -3.72 4.45
N GLN A 12 6.11 -3.57 5.06
CA GLN A 12 5.58 -4.49 6.06
C GLN A 12 4.97 -5.77 5.45
N ILE A 13 4.79 -5.81 4.13
CA ILE A 13 4.15 -6.94 3.43
C ILE A 13 5.25 -7.80 2.79
N VAL A 14 5.44 -8.99 3.33
CA VAL A 14 6.52 -9.91 2.94
C VAL A 14 6.03 -10.93 1.91
N GLY A 15 6.82 -11.18 0.85
CA GLY A 15 6.61 -12.28 -0.10
C GLY A 15 5.48 -12.09 -1.10
N GLN A 16 5.01 -10.85 -1.32
CA GLN A 16 3.93 -10.51 -2.25
C GLN A 16 4.39 -9.54 -3.34
N GLU A 17 5.60 -9.71 -3.87
CA GLU A 17 6.28 -8.75 -4.75
C GLU A 17 5.46 -8.42 -6.00
N ARG A 18 4.84 -9.44 -6.62
CA ARG A 18 4.02 -9.25 -7.82
C ARG A 18 2.81 -8.34 -7.53
N ALA A 19 2.11 -8.58 -6.42
CA ALA A 19 0.96 -7.77 -6.02
C ALA A 19 1.39 -6.36 -5.64
N LEU A 20 2.46 -6.22 -4.86
CA LEU A 20 2.99 -4.92 -4.44
C LEU A 20 3.45 -4.07 -5.62
N ASN A 21 4.14 -4.66 -6.60
CA ASN A 21 4.57 -3.95 -7.80
C ASN A 21 3.38 -3.45 -8.62
N TYR A 22 2.33 -4.26 -8.76
CA TYR A 22 1.08 -3.84 -9.41
C TYR A 22 0.45 -2.63 -8.70
N LEU A 23 0.35 -2.66 -7.36
CA LEU A 23 -0.19 -1.55 -6.57
C LEU A 23 0.68 -0.29 -6.68
N LYS A 24 2.01 -0.42 -6.66
CA LYS A 24 2.94 0.70 -6.85
C LYS A 24 2.76 1.37 -8.21
N GLU A 25 2.64 0.57 -9.28
CA GLU A 25 2.42 1.09 -10.64
C GLU A 25 1.11 1.90 -10.74
N ILE A 26 0.03 1.45 -10.10
CA ILE A 26 -1.24 2.20 -10.05
C ILE A 26 -1.03 3.59 -9.44
N VAL A 27 -0.29 3.68 -8.33
CA VAL A 27 -0.02 4.95 -7.63
C VAL A 27 0.85 5.86 -8.48
N ILE A 28 1.92 5.33 -9.08
CA ILE A 28 2.86 6.08 -9.92
C ILE A 28 2.15 6.64 -11.15
N ARG A 29 1.35 5.80 -11.83
CA ARG A 29 0.64 6.19 -13.06
C ARG A 29 -0.65 6.97 -12.81
N ARG A 30 -1.10 7.06 -11.55
CA ARG A 30 -2.40 7.65 -11.16
C ARG A 30 -3.59 7.04 -11.92
N SER A 31 -3.53 5.75 -12.19
CA SER A 31 -4.55 5.02 -12.96
C SER A 31 -5.38 4.15 -12.03
N PHE A 32 -6.44 4.72 -11.45
CA PHE A 32 -7.24 4.07 -10.42
C PHE A 32 -8.47 3.36 -11.00
N SER A 33 -8.75 2.16 -10.50
CA SER A 33 -10.01 1.45 -10.74
C SER A 33 -11.03 1.83 -9.67
N HIS A 34 -12.32 1.70 -10.01
CA HIS A 34 -13.43 1.94 -9.07
C HIS A 34 -13.41 0.99 -7.85
N ALA A 35 -12.87 -0.22 -8.02
CA ALA A 35 -12.82 -1.23 -6.97
C ALA A 35 -11.60 -2.15 -7.13
N TYR A 36 -11.15 -2.68 -6.00
CA TYR A 36 -10.08 -3.68 -5.90
C TYR A 36 -10.52 -4.81 -4.97
N ILE A 37 -10.25 -6.05 -5.38
CA ILE A 37 -10.52 -7.25 -4.57
C ILE A 37 -9.17 -7.85 -4.15
N PHE A 38 -8.95 -7.94 -2.84
CA PHE A 38 -7.78 -8.60 -2.26
C PHE A 38 -8.16 -10.03 -1.89
N TYR A 39 -7.67 -11.01 -2.65
CA TYR A 39 -8.03 -12.43 -2.51
C TYR A 39 -6.81 -13.31 -2.23
N GLY A 40 -7.01 -14.43 -1.53
CA GLY A 40 -5.96 -15.38 -1.14
C GLY A 40 -6.22 -16.11 0.19
N PRO A 41 -5.34 -17.03 0.60
CA PRO A 41 -5.48 -17.81 1.85
C PRO A 41 -5.54 -16.94 3.12
N ILE A 42 -6.05 -17.51 4.21
CA ILE A 42 -6.00 -16.87 5.54
C ILE A 42 -4.52 -16.69 5.93
N GLY A 43 -4.19 -15.56 6.56
CA GLY A 43 -2.81 -15.22 6.94
C GLY A 43 -1.94 -14.64 5.82
N SER A 44 -2.42 -14.57 4.57
CA SER A 44 -1.62 -14.05 3.44
C SER A 44 -1.46 -12.52 3.40
N GLY A 45 -1.79 -11.80 4.48
CA GLY A 45 -1.62 -10.34 4.56
C GLY A 45 -2.63 -9.50 3.77
N LYS A 46 -3.76 -10.06 3.32
CA LYS A 46 -4.76 -9.34 2.48
C LYS A 46 -5.27 -8.03 3.07
N LYS A 47 -5.66 -8.06 4.37
CA LYS A 47 -6.14 -6.86 5.08
C LYS A 47 -5.04 -5.81 5.16
N LEU A 48 -3.83 -6.22 5.52
CA LEU A 48 -2.67 -5.32 5.59
C LEU A 48 -2.38 -4.70 4.21
N ALA A 49 -2.38 -5.48 3.13
CA ALA A 49 -2.18 -4.97 1.78
C ALA A 49 -3.24 -3.95 1.36
N ALA A 50 -4.51 -4.22 1.67
CA ALA A 50 -5.59 -3.27 1.40
C ALA A 50 -5.42 -1.97 2.19
N LEU A 51 -5.19 -2.04 3.50
CA LEU A 51 -5.03 -0.85 4.35
C LEU A 51 -3.78 -0.04 3.95
N SER A 52 -2.64 -0.69 3.71
CA SER A 52 -1.43 -0.02 3.23
C SER A 52 -1.68 0.69 1.89
N PHE A 53 -2.42 0.08 0.96
CA PHE A 53 -2.74 0.71 -0.32
C PHE A 53 -3.63 1.94 -0.14
N ILE A 54 -4.69 1.84 0.66
CA ILE A 54 -5.58 2.97 0.98
C ILE A 54 -4.79 4.10 1.65
N ALA A 55 -3.90 3.76 2.59
CA ALA A 55 -3.04 4.72 3.28
C ALA A 55 -2.05 5.40 2.32
N VAL A 56 -1.47 4.65 1.37
CA VAL A 56 -0.58 5.20 0.35
C VAL A 56 -1.29 6.20 -0.55
N LEU A 57 -2.54 5.91 -0.96
CA LEU A 57 -3.33 6.80 -1.80
C LEU A 57 -3.71 8.13 -1.12
N ASN A 58 -3.97 8.10 0.19
CA ASN A 58 -4.42 9.26 0.95
C ASN A 58 -3.30 10.01 1.67
N CYS A 59 -2.07 9.49 1.65
CA CYS A 59 -0.94 10.08 2.35
C CYS A 59 -0.14 10.99 1.41
N PRO A 60 0.15 12.24 1.79
CA PRO A 60 0.98 13.15 0.97
C PRO A 60 2.42 12.64 0.79
N LYS A 61 2.86 11.73 1.67
CA LYS A 61 4.20 11.11 1.67
C LYS A 61 4.12 9.60 1.40
N LYS A 62 3.18 9.17 0.55
CA LYS A 62 3.09 7.78 0.03
C LYS A 62 3.12 6.70 1.12
N GLY A 63 2.34 6.89 2.17
CA GLY A 63 2.16 5.92 3.25
C GLY A 63 3.26 5.99 4.30
N CYS A 64 3.46 7.16 4.92
CA CYS A 64 4.46 7.39 5.96
C CYS A 64 4.16 6.71 7.31
N GLY A 65 2.93 6.23 7.52
CA GLY A 65 2.51 5.56 8.76
C GLY A 65 2.26 6.48 9.97
N ILE A 66 2.64 7.76 9.90
CA ILE A 66 2.61 8.66 11.08
C ILE A 66 1.66 9.86 10.95
N CYS A 67 1.23 10.23 9.74
CA CYS A 67 0.29 11.33 9.54
C CYS A 67 -1.15 10.91 9.89
N ASP A 68 -2.04 11.89 10.08
CA ASP A 68 -3.42 11.62 10.53
C ASP A 68 -4.17 10.69 9.58
N SER A 69 -4.04 10.87 8.26
CA SER A 69 -4.63 9.94 7.27
C SER A 69 -4.14 8.51 7.46
N CYS A 70 -2.82 8.31 7.62
CA CYS A 70 -2.27 6.97 7.84
C CYS A 70 -2.76 6.37 9.17
N LYS A 71 -2.79 7.15 10.25
CA LYS A 71 -3.28 6.68 11.55
C LYS A 71 -4.76 6.29 11.50
N GLN A 72 -5.60 7.09 10.85
CA GLN A 72 -7.03 6.80 10.70
C GLN A 72 -7.31 5.55 9.86
N ILE A 73 -6.47 5.28 8.86
CA ILE A 73 -6.65 4.12 7.98
C ILE A 73 -6.07 2.84 8.60
N MET A 74 -5.00 2.96 9.38
CA MET A 74 -4.29 1.80 9.95
C MET A 74 -4.83 1.35 11.33
N ASN A 75 -5.59 2.19 12.02
CA ASN A 75 -6.30 1.86 13.27
C ASN A 75 -7.69 1.29 13.00
#